data_AF-A0A933VK45-F1
#
_entry.id   AF-A0A933VK45-F1
#
_cell.length_a   1.000
_cell.length_b   1.000
_cell.length_c   1.000
_cell.angle_alpha   90.00
_cell.angle_beta   90.00
_cell.angle_gamma   90.00
#
_symmetry.space_group_name_H-M   'P 1'
#
loop_
_entity.id
_entity.type
_entity.pdbx_description
1 polymer ?
#
loop_
_entity_poly.entity_id
_entity_poly.type
_entity_poly.pdbx_seq_one_letter_code
_entity_poly.pdbx_strand_id
1 'polypeptide(L)'
;VVAPSLGDLSDILARGEAAITTQSWQGVATFVRDKGEQAEWTVPEEGTWGWNDHYCIPKGAGNVEGAYQFINAMVSPKGNATITNAFYSGTPVEASVPLLTDVVKGIFDYSDVGGELNALGFYSLPPLEREGDITSLDDWNAAWSKIKG
;
A
#
# COMPACT_ATOMS: atom_id res chain seq x y z
N VAL A 1 -14.86 -11.86 -7.35
CA VAL A 1 -14.88 -11.99 -5.87
C VAL A 1 -14.29 -10.71 -5.29
N VAL A 2 -14.87 -10.19 -4.21
CA VAL A 2 -14.25 -9.08 -3.45
C VAL A 2 -13.54 -9.69 -2.25
N ALA A 3 -12.22 -9.58 -2.23
CA ALA A 3 -11.43 -10.06 -1.09
C ALA A 3 -11.62 -9.08 0.09
N PRO A 4 -11.89 -9.57 1.32
CA PRO A 4 -12.09 -8.70 2.48
C PRO A 4 -10.77 -8.13 3.03
N SER A 5 -9.64 -8.72 2.69
CA SER A 5 -8.31 -8.21 3.00
C SER A 5 -7.30 -8.55 1.90
N LEU A 6 -6.14 -7.92 1.96
CA LEU A 6 -5.03 -8.19 1.04
C LEU A 6 -4.36 -9.55 1.34
N GLY A 7 -4.44 -10.02 2.59
CA GLY A 7 -4.07 -11.39 2.95
C GLY A 7 -4.98 -12.41 2.27
N ASP A 8 -6.29 -12.23 2.38
CA ASP A 8 -7.29 -13.09 1.72
C ASP A 8 -7.14 -13.03 0.19
N LEU A 9 -6.81 -11.87 -0.37
CA LEU A 9 -6.54 -11.71 -1.79
C LEU A 9 -5.37 -12.59 -2.25
N SER A 10 -4.25 -12.56 -1.53
CA SER A 10 -3.09 -13.41 -1.83
C SER A 10 -3.42 -14.90 -1.68
N ASP A 11 -4.31 -15.27 -0.77
CA ASP A 11 -4.78 -16.65 -0.59
C ASP A 11 -5.68 -17.11 -1.74
N ILE A 12 -6.60 -16.26 -2.20
CA ILE A 12 -7.47 -16.52 -3.36
C ILE A 12 -6.62 -16.76 -4.61
N LEU A 13 -5.60 -15.92 -4.84
CA LEU A 13 -4.68 -16.06 -5.98
C LEU A 13 -3.88 -17.36 -5.87
N ALA A 14 -3.29 -17.66 -4.70
CA ALA A 14 -2.50 -18.87 -4.50
C ALA A 14 -3.32 -20.16 -4.67
N ARG A 15 -4.60 -20.16 -4.29
CA ARG A 15 -5.47 -21.33 -4.52
C ARG A 15 -5.99 -21.46 -5.96
N GLY A 16 -5.69 -20.51 -6.84
CA GLY A 16 -6.19 -20.47 -8.21
C GLY A 16 -7.70 -20.15 -8.31
N GLU A 17 -8.30 -19.60 -7.26
CA GLU A 17 -9.70 -19.16 -7.26
C GLU A 17 -9.92 -17.89 -8.08
N ALA A 18 -8.85 -17.10 -8.28
CA ALA A 18 -8.78 -16.00 -9.24
C ALA A 18 -7.42 -16.01 -9.94
N ALA A 19 -7.40 -15.60 -11.20
CA ALA A 19 -6.17 -15.51 -12.00
C ALA A 19 -5.50 -14.13 -11.93
N ILE A 20 -6.28 -13.06 -11.72
CA ILE A 20 -5.82 -11.66 -11.79
C ILE A 20 -6.54 -10.85 -10.71
N THR A 21 -5.84 -9.87 -10.13
CA THR A 21 -6.41 -8.77 -9.34
C THR A 21 -5.99 -7.43 -9.90
N THR A 22 -6.89 -6.45 -9.87
CA THR A 22 -6.62 -5.07 -10.28
C THR A 22 -6.47 -4.12 -9.09
N GLN A 23 -6.71 -4.61 -7.87
CA GLN A 23 -6.68 -3.81 -6.64
C GLN A 23 -5.65 -4.40 -5.67
N SER A 24 -4.39 -4.01 -5.84
CA SER A 24 -3.26 -4.50 -5.04
C SER A 24 -2.00 -3.64 -5.23
N TRP A 25 -0.93 -3.96 -4.50
CA TRP A 25 0.45 -3.54 -4.79
C TRP A 25 1.36 -4.75 -5.07
N GLN A 26 2.59 -4.45 -5.48
CA GLN A 26 3.68 -5.39 -5.73
C GLN A 26 3.91 -6.45 -4.65
N GLY A 27 3.65 -6.13 -3.38
CA GLY A 27 3.90 -7.05 -2.27
C GLY A 27 2.98 -8.27 -2.27
N VAL A 28 1.76 -8.16 -2.81
CA VAL A 28 0.84 -9.31 -2.90
C VAL A 28 1.37 -10.40 -3.82
N ALA A 29 2.03 -10.04 -4.92
CA ALA A 29 2.67 -11.03 -5.77
C ALA A 29 3.78 -11.78 -4.99
N THR A 30 4.51 -11.08 -4.12
CA THR A 30 5.50 -11.74 -3.22
C THR A 30 4.82 -12.64 -2.19
N PHE A 31 3.71 -12.23 -1.58
CA PHE A 31 2.96 -13.09 -0.66
C PHE A 31 2.42 -14.37 -1.32
N VAL A 32 2.05 -14.31 -2.61
CA VAL A 32 1.68 -15.52 -3.37
C VAL A 32 2.92 -16.42 -3.58
N ARG A 33 4.07 -15.83 -3.92
CA ARG A 33 5.34 -16.56 -4.06
C ARG A 33 5.81 -17.22 -2.76
N ASP A 34 5.62 -16.56 -1.62
CA ASP A 34 5.95 -17.13 -0.30
C ASP A 34 5.11 -18.38 0.03
N LYS A 35 3.98 -18.57 -0.64
CA LYS A 35 3.12 -19.76 -0.51
C LYS A 35 3.48 -20.87 -1.49
N GLY A 36 4.52 -20.69 -2.30
CA GLY A 36 5.00 -21.67 -3.28
C GLY A 36 4.35 -21.56 -4.66
N GLU A 37 3.57 -20.51 -4.91
CA GLU A 37 2.84 -20.31 -6.16
C GLU A 37 3.46 -19.20 -7.01
N GLN A 38 3.18 -19.20 -8.32
CA GLN A 38 3.70 -18.17 -9.22
C GLN A 38 2.77 -16.96 -9.29
N ALA A 39 3.33 -15.77 -9.18
CA ALA A 39 2.61 -14.52 -9.40
C ALA A 39 3.54 -13.44 -9.94
N GLU A 40 3.00 -12.67 -10.88
CA GLU A 40 3.63 -11.51 -11.49
C GLU A 40 2.86 -10.24 -11.15
N TRP A 41 3.55 -9.11 -11.25
CA TRP A 41 2.97 -7.78 -11.10
C TRP A 41 3.53 -6.88 -12.19
N THR A 42 2.67 -6.04 -12.77
CA THR A 42 3.03 -5.08 -13.82
C THR A 42 2.16 -3.84 -13.78
N VAL A 43 2.76 -2.66 -13.92
CA VAL A 43 2.00 -1.41 -14.08
C VAL A 43 1.41 -1.35 -15.49
N PRO A 44 0.09 -1.13 -15.65
CA PRO A 44 -0.55 -0.96 -16.97
C PRO A 44 0.01 0.24 -17.75
N GLU A 45 -0.15 0.25 -19.08
CA GLU A 45 0.38 1.32 -19.95
C GLU A 45 -0.26 2.69 -19.68
N GLU A 46 -1.50 2.70 -19.18
CA GLU A 46 -2.23 3.90 -18.77
C GLU A 46 -1.71 4.48 -17.44
N GLY A 47 -0.77 3.79 -16.78
CA GLY A 47 -0.20 4.16 -15.49
C GLY A 47 -0.94 3.56 -14.30
N THR A 48 -0.53 3.98 -13.10
CA THR A 48 -1.15 3.57 -11.84
C THR A 48 -1.11 4.70 -10.82
N TRP A 49 -1.76 4.49 -9.67
CA TRP A 49 -1.76 5.42 -8.56
C TRP A 49 -0.91 4.89 -7.41
N GLY A 50 -0.32 5.83 -6.65
CA GLY A 50 0.43 5.55 -5.44
C GLY A 50 -0.34 5.98 -4.19
N TRP A 51 0.03 5.40 -3.05
CA TRP A 51 -0.42 5.85 -1.73
C TRP A 51 0.77 5.98 -0.79
N ASN A 52 0.57 6.78 0.26
CA ASN A 52 1.52 6.95 1.34
C ASN A 52 0.79 6.74 2.66
N ASP A 53 1.30 5.84 3.49
CA ASP A 53 0.76 5.58 4.82
C ASP A 53 1.45 6.47 5.85
N HIS A 54 0.66 7.10 6.71
CA HIS A 54 1.15 8.05 7.72
C HIS A 54 0.76 7.59 9.12
N TYR A 55 1.69 7.74 10.06
CA TYR A 55 1.36 7.67 11.48
C TYR A 55 0.71 8.99 11.91
N CYS A 56 -0.48 8.91 12.50
CA CYS A 56 -1.21 10.06 13.01
C CYS A 56 -1.59 9.84 14.49
N ILE A 57 -1.48 10.89 15.30
CA ILE A 57 -1.97 10.88 16.69
C ILE A 57 -3.34 11.58 16.71
N PRO A 58 -4.43 10.88 17.04
CA PRO A 58 -5.75 11.49 17.12
C PRO A 58 -5.79 12.62 18.16
N LYS A 59 -6.56 13.67 17.87
CA LYS A 59 -6.85 14.71 18.85
C LYS A 59 -7.57 14.08 20.05
N GLY A 60 -7.05 14.31 21.25
CA GLY A 60 -7.60 13.75 22.49
C GLY A 60 -7.12 12.34 22.82
N ALA A 61 -6.08 11.82 22.17
CA ALA A 61 -5.46 10.55 22.54
C ALA A 61 -5.06 10.55 24.02
N GLY A 62 -5.49 9.52 24.77
CA GLY A 62 -5.25 9.42 26.21
C GLY A 62 -3.80 9.10 26.60
N ASN A 63 -2.97 8.68 25.64
CA ASN A 63 -1.55 8.38 25.85
C ASN A 63 -0.69 8.91 24.69
N VAL A 64 -0.51 10.23 24.65
CA VAL A 64 0.27 10.91 23.60
C VAL A 64 1.76 10.54 23.68
N GLU A 65 2.32 10.41 24.89
CA GLU A 65 3.73 10.07 25.07
C GLU A 65 4.05 8.68 24.50
N GLY A 66 3.24 7.67 24.84
CA GLY A 66 3.40 6.33 24.28
C GLY A 66 3.23 6.29 22.77
N ALA A 67 2.33 7.10 22.21
CA ALA A 67 2.17 7.22 20.76
C ALA A 67 3.45 7.78 20.10
N TYR A 68 4.08 8.81 20.67
CA TYR A 68 5.37 9.32 20.19
C TYR A 68 6.48 8.28 20.31
N GLN A 69 6.56 7.56 21.43
CA GLN A 69 7.56 6.50 21.60
C GLN A 69 7.40 5.39 20.55
N PHE A 70 6.16 4.98 20.27
CA PHE A 70 5.85 4.02 19.22
C PHE A 70 6.25 4.53 17.83
N ILE A 71 5.83 5.75 17.47
CA ILE A 71 6.17 6.34 16.16
C ILE A 71 7.69 6.44 16.00
N ASN A 72 8.41 6.91 17.02
CA ASN A 72 9.88 6.98 17.02
C ASN A 72 10.51 5.60 16.78
N ALA A 73 9.98 4.54 17.40
CA ALA A 73 10.45 3.19 17.17
C ALA A 73 10.19 2.73 15.72
N MET A 74 8.99 3.00 15.19
CA MET A 74 8.59 2.59 13.84
C MET A 74 9.30 3.35 12.72
N VAL A 75 9.66 4.61 12.92
CA VAL A 75 10.42 5.42 11.94
C VAL A 75 11.93 5.32 12.12
N SER A 76 12.42 4.61 13.15
CA SER A 76 13.84 4.28 13.27
C SER A 76 14.30 3.43 12.08
N PRO A 77 15.58 3.47 11.67
CA PRO A 77 16.06 2.68 10.53
C PRO A 77 15.74 1.19 10.66
N LYS A 78 15.93 0.61 11.85
CA LYS A 78 15.65 -0.80 12.10
C LYS A 78 14.15 -1.11 12.10
N GLY A 79 13.35 -0.28 12.78
CA GLY A 79 11.90 -0.47 12.85
C GLY A 79 11.26 -0.37 11.47
N ASN A 80 11.67 0.64 10.71
CA ASN A 80 11.14 0.87 9.38
C ASN A 80 11.61 -0.19 8.36
N ALA A 81 12.87 -0.64 8.43
CA ALA A 81 13.33 -1.79 7.64
C ALA A 81 12.55 -3.07 7.97
N THR A 82 12.21 -3.29 9.25
CA THR A 82 11.46 -4.48 9.68
C THR A 82 10.08 -4.53 9.02
N ILE A 83 9.33 -3.42 9.07
CA ILE A 83 7.99 -3.37 8.45
C ILE A 83 8.08 -3.43 6.92
N THR A 84 9.05 -2.74 6.31
CA THR A 84 9.25 -2.72 4.85
C THR A 84 9.56 -4.12 4.32
N ASN A 85 10.44 -4.87 5.00
CA ASN A 85 10.75 -6.26 4.67
C ASN A 85 9.56 -7.20 4.85
N ALA A 86 8.73 -6.98 5.88
CA ALA A 86 7.56 -7.83 6.14
C ALA A 86 6.41 -7.61 5.15
N PHE A 87 6.26 -6.39 4.62
CA PHE A 87 5.14 -6.01 3.74
C PHE A 87 5.52 -5.86 2.27
N TYR A 88 6.80 -6.06 1.92
CA TYR A 88 7.31 -5.90 0.57
C TYR A 88 6.91 -4.56 -0.05
N SER A 89 7.07 -3.49 0.74
CA SER A 89 6.70 -2.11 0.41
C SER A 89 7.93 -1.23 0.20
N GLY A 90 7.70 0.05 -0.13
CA GLY A 90 8.76 1.06 -0.15
C GLY A 90 9.07 1.55 1.26
N THR A 91 10.29 2.07 1.49
CA THR A 91 10.67 2.72 2.75
C THR A 91 10.72 4.23 2.55
N PRO A 92 10.09 5.03 3.42
CA PRO A 92 10.28 6.49 3.45
C PRO A 92 11.54 6.91 4.23
N VAL A 93 12.26 5.95 4.82
CA VAL A 93 13.45 6.21 5.65
C VAL A 93 14.70 5.74 4.89
N GLU A 94 15.48 6.68 4.39
CA GLU A 94 16.70 6.40 3.59
C GLU A 94 17.70 5.52 4.36
N ALA A 95 17.90 5.78 5.65
CA ALA A 95 18.79 5.01 6.51
C ALA A 95 18.36 3.54 6.71
N SER A 96 17.13 3.17 6.33
CA SER A 96 16.64 1.79 6.34
C SER A 96 17.09 1.00 5.11
N VAL A 97 17.38 1.66 3.98
CA VAL A 97 17.69 1.01 2.69
C VAL A 97 18.81 -0.05 2.82
N PRO A 98 19.92 0.20 3.54
CA PRO A 98 20.97 -0.82 3.74
C PRO A 98 20.48 -2.08 4.45
N LEU A 99 19.43 -1.97 5.27
CA LEU A 99 18.86 -3.05 6.10
C LEU A 99 17.76 -3.84 5.39
N LEU A 100 17.41 -3.47 4.16
CA LEU A 100 16.40 -4.18 3.38
C LEU A 100 16.96 -5.49 2.80
N THR A 101 16.09 -6.48 2.71
CA THR A 101 16.36 -7.75 2.03
C THR A 101 16.51 -7.55 0.53
N ASP A 102 17.21 -8.48 -0.12
CA ASP A 102 17.37 -8.46 -1.58
C ASP A 102 16.03 -8.57 -2.31
N VAL A 103 15.04 -9.24 -1.70
CA VAL A 103 13.67 -9.32 -2.24
C VAL A 103 13.07 -7.92 -2.33
N VAL A 104 13.12 -7.12 -1.27
CA VAL A 104 12.58 -5.74 -1.30
C VAL A 104 13.38 -4.84 -2.23
N LYS A 105 14.71 -4.94 -2.22
CA LYS A 105 15.57 -4.16 -3.13
C LYS A 105 15.35 -4.52 -4.61
N GLY A 106 14.85 -5.73 -4.89
CA GLY A 106 14.45 -6.14 -6.24
C GLY A 106 13.06 -5.65 -6.65
N ILE A 107 12.27 -5.10 -5.71
CA ILE A 107 10.92 -4.59 -5.97
C ILE A 107 10.93 -3.09 -6.29
N PHE A 108 11.84 -2.32 -5.67
CA PHE A 108 11.97 -0.88 -5.85
C PHE A 108 13.41 -0.50 -6.20
N ASP A 109 13.59 0.33 -7.23
CA ASP A 109 14.89 0.90 -7.56
C ASP A 109 15.23 2.06 -6.61
N TYR A 110 15.91 1.73 -5.52
CA TYR A 110 16.38 2.73 -4.56
C TYR A 110 17.47 3.67 -5.11
N SER A 111 18.00 3.44 -6.32
CA SER A 111 18.91 4.39 -6.98
C SER A 111 18.16 5.53 -7.68
N ASP A 112 16.87 5.34 -8.00
CA ASP A 112 15.98 6.36 -8.60
C ASP A 112 14.54 6.28 -8.06
N VAL A 113 14.40 6.40 -6.73
CA VAL A 113 13.07 6.47 -6.08
C VAL A 113 12.26 7.66 -6.63
N GLY A 114 12.93 8.76 -6.99
CA GLY A 114 12.27 9.94 -7.53
C GLY A 114 11.58 9.67 -8.87
N GLY A 115 12.25 8.97 -9.78
CA GLY A 115 11.68 8.54 -11.06
C GLY A 115 10.44 7.67 -10.89
N GLU A 116 10.52 6.66 -10.01
CA GLU A 116 9.38 5.77 -9.72
C GLU A 116 8.18 6.54 -9.14
N LEU A 117 8.41 7.42 -8.16
CA LEU A 117 7.33 8.21 -7.55
C LEU A 117 6.71 9.21 -8.52
N ASN A 118 7.50 9.82 -9.41
CA ASN A 118 7.00 10.76 -10.42
C ASN A 118 6.13 10.07 -11.48
N ALA A 119 6.28 8.76 -11.67
CA ALA A 119 5.43 7.97 -12.56
C ALA A 119 4.06 7.62 -11.94
N LEU A 120 3.87 7.85 -10.63
CA LEU A 120 2.63 7.55 -9.93
C LEU A 120 1.71 8.77 -9.83
N GLY A 121 0.41 8.53 -10.05
CA GLY A 121 -0.63 9.49 -9.69
C GLY A 121 -0.93 9.46 -8.19
N PHE A 122 -0.82 10.58 -7.48
CA PHE A 122 -1.30 10.72 -6.10
C PHE A 122 -2.61 11.50 -6.10
N TYR A 123 -3.71 10.79 -5.84
CA TYR A 123 -5.05 11.36 -5.86
C TYR A 123 -5.56 11.62 -4.45
N SER A 124 -6.16 12.78 -4.25
CA SER A 124 -6.93 13.05 -3.02
C SER A 124 -8.29 12.37 -3.09
N LEU A 125 -8.84 12.04 -1.91
CA LEU A 125 -10.23 11.62 -1.82
C LEU A 125 -11.15 12.74 -2.34
N PRO A 126 -12.31 12.38 -2.92
CA PRO A 126 -13.33 13.36 -3.27
C PRO A 126 -13.75 14.20 -2.04
N PRO A 127 -14.23 15.44 -2.27
CA PRO A 127 -14.69 16.30 -1.19
C PRO A 127 -15.87 15.68 -0.42
N LEU A 128 -16.08 16.13 0.82
CA LEU A 128 -17.19 15.64 1.64
C LEU A 128 -18.56 16.06 1.06
N GLU A 129 -18.61 17.25 0.46
CA GLU A 129 -19.77 17.79 -0.22
C GLU A 129 -19.46 17.95 -1.71
N ARG A 130 -20.49 17.99 -2.57
CA ARG A 130 -20.28 18.22 -4.00
C ARG A 130 -19.72 19.63 -4.24
N GLU A 131 -18.72 19.73 -5.12
CA GLU A 131 -18.10 20.98 -5.51
C GLU A 131 -18.15 21.15 -7.03
N GLY A 132 -19.12 21.93 -7.52
CA GLY A 132 -19.35 22.07 -8.97
C GLY A 132 -19.67 20.72 -9.62
N ASP A 133 -18.83 20.29 -10.55
CA ASP A 133 -18.95 19.00 -11.25
C ASP A 133 -18.21 17.84 -10.54
N ILE A 134 -17.63 18.09 -9.36
CA ILE A 134 -16.93 17.08 -8.56
C ILE A 134 -17.93 16.38 -7.62
N THR A 135 -18.04 15.06 -7.75
CA THR A 135 -18.87 14.21 -6.89
C THR A 135 -18.29 14.08 -5.49
N SER A 136 -19.16 13.91 -4.49
CA SER A 136 -18.72 13.78 -3.10
C SER A 136 -18.24 12.37 -2.75
N LEU A 137 -17.59 12.24 -1.59
CA LEU A 137 -17.24 10.94 -1.01
C LEU A 137 -18.48 10.04 -0.82
N ASP A 138 -19.61 10.62 -0.43
CA ASP A 138 -20.86 9.89 -0.29
C ASP A 138 -21.41 9.38 -1.63
N ASP A 139 -21.28 10.17 -2.70
CA ASP A 139 -21.63 9.72 -4.06
C ASP A 139 -20.78 8.51 -4.48
N TRP A 140 -19.48 8.57 -4.21
CA TRP A 140 -18.54 7.48 -4.50
C TRP A 140 -18.88 6.23 -3.68
N ASN A 141 -19.15 6.39 -2.39
CA ASN A 141 -19.53 5.29 -1.51
C ASN A 141 -20.85 4.63 -1.94
N ALA A 142 -21.83 5.43 -2.36
CA ALA A 142 -23.10 4.93 -2.88
C ALA A 142 -22.91 4.18 -4.20
N ALA A 143 -22.07 4.67 -5.10
CA ALA A 143 -21.73 3.99 -6.35
C ALA A 143 -21.01 2.66 -6.08
N TRP A 144 -19.99 2.67 -5.20
CA TRP A 144 -19.25 1.48 -4.82
C TRP A 144 -20.14 0.42 -4.17
N SER A 145 -21.09 0.84 -3.33
CA SER A 145 -22.05 -0.07 -2.70
C SER A 145 -22.90 -0.82 -3.72
N LYS A 146 -23.30 -0.17 -4.82
CA LYS A 146 -24.03 -0.85 -5.92
C LYS A 146 -23.15 -1.84 -6.67
N ILE A 147 -21.86 -1.56 -6.81
CA ILE A 147 -20.91 -2.43 -7.54
C ILE A 147 -20.64 -3.71 -6.75
N LYS A 148 -20.45 -3.60 -5.43
CA LYS A 148 -20.10 -4.76 -4.60
C LYS A 148 -21.28 -5.68 -4.24
N GLY A 149 -22.52 -5.21 -4.40
CA GLY A 149 -23.74 -5.95 -4.08
C GLY A 149 -24.28 -5.63 -2.69
#